data_AF-A0A2D7K539-F1
#
_entry.id   AF-A0A2D7K539-F1
#
_cell.length_a   1.000
_cell.length_b   1.000
_cell.length_c   1.000
_cell.angle_alpha   90.00
_cell.angle_beta   90.00
_cell.angle_gamma   90.00
#
_symmetry.space_group_name_H-M   'P 1'
#
loop_
_entity.id
_entity.type
_entity.pdbx_description
1 polymer ?
#
loop_
_entity_poly.entity_id
_entity_poly.type
_entity_poly.pdbx_seq_one_letter_code
_entity_poly.pdbx_strand_id
1 'polypeptide(L)'
;MLIGVVGLIGSGKGTVADRLEQKHGFRKDSFAKSLKDAVSCMFNWDREMLEGKTESSRYWREQPDKFWSEKFGKPVTPRWVLQHFGTEVMRQNMHDAIWIDSCLMRYNGTPTVIADTRFQNELKMIKKSGGILILVKRGELPSREEMEAKGAHKSEWDWMGWNFDFVIDNNGTKEDLFAKVDDLIVSNKISHTPAKTSDPLQPLAISTDRF
;
A
#
# COMPACT_ATOMS: atom_id res chain seq x y z
N MET A 1 -14.73 -7.37 2.28
CA MET A 1 -14.19 -7.35 0.91
C MET A 1 -12.84 -6.66 0.90
N LEU A 2 -11.85 -7.15 0.14
CA LEU A 2 -10.55 -6.51 -0.02
C LEU A 2 -10.35 -6.02 -1.46
N ILE A 3 -9.83 -4.79 -1.60
CA ILE A 3 -9.36 -4.25 -2.89
C ILE A 3 -7.87 -3.95 -2.77
N GLY A 4 -7.04 -4.60 -3.57
CA GLY A 4 -5.62 -4.25 -3.73
C GLY A 4 -5.44 -3.25 -4.85
N VAL A 5 -4.80 -2.11 -4.57
CA VAL A 5 -4.45 -1.12 -5.59
C VAL A 5 -2.96 -1.22 -5.89
N VAL A 6 -2.64 -1.39 -7.17
CA VAL A 6 -1.28 -1.60 -7.68
C VAL A 6 -0.94 -0.52 -8.70
N GLY A 7 0.35 -0.18 -8.80
CA GLY A 7 0.86 0.72 -9.83
C GLY A 7 2.15 1.41 -9.41
N LEU A 8 2.87 1.94 -10.39
CA LEU A 8 4.12 2.67 -10.18
C LEU A 8 3.95 3.90 -9.29
N ILE A 9 5.06 4.40 -8.72
CA ILE A 9 5.06 5.69 -8.05
C ILE A 9 4.54 6.78 -9.00
N GLY A 10 3.66 7.65 -8.50
CA GLY A 10 3.04 8.70 -9.32
C GLY A 10 1.90 8.25 -10.25
N SER A 11 1.52 6.96 -10.29
CA SER A 11 0.44 6.50 -11.17
C SER A 11 -0.97 6.94 -10.77
N GLY A 12 -1.16 7.42 -9.54
CA GLY A 12 -2.47 7.78 -8.98
C GLY A 12 -3.11 6.72 -8.08
N LYS A 13 -2.42 5.61 -7.79
CA LYS A 13 -2.90 4.56 -6.85
C LYS A 13 -3.40 5.08 -5.50
N GLY A 14 -2.67 6.04 -4.91
CA GLY A 14 -3.07 6.66 -3.64
C GLY A 14 -4.39 7.43 -3.78
N THR A 15 -4.55 8.16 -4.88
CA THR A 15 -5.78 8.90 -5.20
C THR A 15 -6.98 7.97 -5.41
N VAL A 16 -6.78 6.78 -6.00
CA VAL A 16 -7.83 5.76 -6.11
C VAL A 16 -8.23 5.24 -4.73
N ALA A 17 -7.26 4.89 -3.88
CA ALA A 17 -7.54 4.43 -2.52
C ALA A 17 -8.26 5.50 -1.68
N ASP A 18 -7.84 6.76 -1.77
CA ASP A 18 -8.50 7.89 -1.12
C ASP A 18 -9.94 8.06 -1.59
N ARG A 19 -10.21 7.88 -2.90
CA ARG A 19 -11.57 7.98 -3.44
C ARG A 19 -12.48 6.87 -2.93
N LEU A 20 -12.00 5.63 -2.89
CA LEU A 20 -12.72 4.49 -2.35
C LEU A 20 -13.08 4.69 -0.87
N GLU A 21 -12.16 5.25 -0.09
CA GLU A 21 -12.40 5.62 1.30
C GLU A 21 -13.44 6.73 1.43
N GLN A 22 -13.21 7.87 0.79
CA GLN A 22 -14.01 9.08 1.00
C GLN A 22 -15.44 8.99 0.46
N LYS A 23 -15.64 8.36 -0.70
CA LYS A 23 -16.95 8.31 -1.36
C LYS A 23 -17.68 6.99 -1.15
N HIS A 24 -16.94 5.88 -1.14
CA HIS A 24 -17.51 4.53 -1.16
C HIS A 24 -17.41 3.80 0.18
N GLY A 25 -16.94 4.47 1.23
CA GLY A 25 -16.97 3.96 2.61
C GLY A 25 -15.99 2.83 2.90
N PHE A 26 -14.99 2.62 2.04
CA PHE A 26 -13.94 1.65 2.31
C PHE A 26 -13.06 2.13 3.46
N ARG A 27 -12.63 1.21 4.31
CA ARG A 27 -11.49 1.48 5.20
C ARG A 27 -10.21 1.47 4.36
N LYS A 28 -9.30 2.43 4.56
CA LYS A 28 -7.97 2.38 3.96
C LYS A 28 -6.96 1.70 4.88
N ASP A 29 -6.19 0.77 4.34
CA ASP A 29 -5.04 0.15 5.02
C ASP A 29 -3.85 0.00 4.06
N SER A 30 -2.74 -0.50 4.59
CA SER A 30 -1.51 -0.76 3.85
C SER A 30 -0.73 -1.92 4.46
N PHE A 31 -0.02 -2.67 3.61
CA PHE A 31 0.93 -3.70 4.08
C PHE A 31 2.08 -3.05 4.84
N ALA A 32 2.57 -1.90 4.37
CA ALA A 32 3.68 -1.19 5.01
C ALA A 32 3.29 -0.47 6.31
N LYS A 33 2.04 -0.54 6.80
CA LYS A 33 1.63 0.15 8.03
C LYS A 33 2.51 -0.24 9.22
N SER A 34 2.58 -1.54 9.53
CA SER A 34 3.38 -2.03 10.67
C SER A 34 4.88 -1.86 10.46
N LEU A 35 5.35 -1.91 9.21
CA LEU A 35 6.73 -1.57 8.88
C LEU A 35 7.06 -0.13 9.27
N LYS A 36 6.19 0.83 8.91
CA LYS A 36 6.38 2.24 9.28
C LYS A 36 6.26 2.45 10.79
N ASP A 37 5.34 1.76 11.46
CA ASP A 37 5.19 1.81 12.92
C ASP A 37 6.48 1.34 13.62
N ALA A 38 7.03 0.20 13.19
CA ALA A 38 8.27 -0.36 13.73
C ALA A 38 9.48 0.54 13.45
N VAL A 39 9.68 0.96 12.20
CA VAL A 39 10.81 1.82 11.80
C VAL A 39 10.74 3.18 12.49
N SER A 40 9.54 3.76 12.64
CA SER A 40 9.35 5.00 13.41
C SER A 40 9.87 4.86 14.84
N CYS A 41 9.49 3.78 15.52
CA CYS A 41 9.92 3.51 16.89
C CYS A 41 11.43 3.24 16.99
N MET A 42 11.98 2.39 16.12
CA MET A 42 13.40 2.00 16.14
C MET A 42 14.34 3.16 15.81
N PHE A 43 13.98 3.99 14.83
CA PHE A 43 14.83 5.08 14.35
C PHE A 43 14.48 6.44 15.00
N ASN A 44 13.49 6.47 15.89
CA ASN A 44 12.96 7.68 16.52
C ASN A 44 12.57 8.75 15.49
N TRP A 45 11.89 8.32 14.42
CA TRP A 45 11.41 9.19 13.35
C TRP A 45 9.93 9.50 13.52
N ASP A 46 9.52 10.70 13.09
CA ASP A 46 8.12 11.09 13.06
C ASP A 46 7.31 10.11 12.18
N ARG A 47 6.27 9.54 12.81
CA ARG A 47 5.46 8.51 12.18
C ARG A 47 4.65 9.01 10.99
N GLU A 48 4.11 10.22 11.05
CA GLU A 48 3.35 10.81 9.94
C GLU A 48 4.27 11.18 8.78
N MET A 49 5.50 11.62 9.06
CA MET A 49 6.49 11.91 8.02
C MET A 49 6.87 10.66 7.21
N LEU A 50 6.86 9.47 7.81
CA LEU A 50 7.11 8.21 7.10
C LEU A 50 5.98 7.83 6.11
N GLU A 51 4.77 8.35 6.30
CA GLU A 51 3.67 8.07 5.36
C GLU A 51 3.97 8.61 3.96
N GLY A 52 4.59 9.79 3.86
CA GLY A 52 4.84 10.46 2.59
C GLY A 52 3.56 10.96 1.91
N LYS A 53 2.57 11.39 2.69
CA LYS A 53 1.29 11.95 2.19
C LYS A 53 1.49 13.32 1.53
N THR A 54 2.37 14.14 2.10
CA THR A 54 2.69 15.50 1.63
C THR A 54 3.96 15.53 0.79
N GLU A 55 4.17 16.62 0.04
CA GLU A 55 5.43 16.84 -0.69
C GLU A 55 6.63 16.93 0.27
N SER A 56 6.48 17.64 1.39
CA SER A 56 7.52 17.78 2.41
C SER A 56 7.94 16.43 3.02
N SER A 57 6.97 15.59 3.37
CA SER A 57 7.25 14.24 3.90
C SER A 57 7.88 13.33 2.85
N ARG A 58 7.49 13.45 1.57
CA ARG A 58 8.15 12.72 0.47
C ARG A 58 9.60 13.16 0.31
N TYR A 59 9.86 14.46 0.27
CA TYR A 59 11.20 15.02 0.17
C TYR A 59 12.08 14.55 1.34
N TRP A 60 11.58 14.69 2.57
CA TRP A 60 12.29 14.30 3.79
C TRP A 60 12.70 12.81 3.79
N ARG A 61 11.85 11.90 3.31
CA ARG A 61 12.19 10.46 3.26
C ARG A 61 13.36 10.13 2.34
N GLU A 62 13.64 10.99 1.37
CA GLU A 62 14.78 10.84 0.47
C GLU A 62 16.05 11.54 1.01
N GLN A 63 15.94 12.31 2.09
CA GLN A 63 17.09 12.97 2.70
C GLN A 63 17.83 12.04 3.66
N PRO A 64 19.17 12.06 3.69
CA PRO A 64 19.94 11.37 4.71
C PRO A 64 19.65 11.92 6.10
N ASP A 65 19.35 11.03 7.05
CA ASP A 65 19.30 11.36 8.47
C ASP A 65 20.73 11.52 8.99
N LYS A 66 21.06 12.66 9.58
CA LYS A 66 22.44 12.96 10.03
C LYS A 66 22.93 11.97 11.10
N PHE A 67 22.11 11.70 12.11
CA PHE A 67 22.51 10.86 13.25
C PHE A 67 22.71 9.42 12.81
N TRP A 68 21.73 8.85 12.11
CA TRP A 68 21.80 7.47 11.64
C TRP A 68 22.84 7.30 10.54
N SER A 69 23.05 8.29 9.68
CA SER A 69 24.13 8.21 8.67
C SER A 69 25.51 8.13 9.34
N GLU A 70 25.74 8.88 10.42
CA GLU A 70 26.96 8.80 11.21
C GLU A 70 27.11 7.41 11.87
N LYS A 71 26.04 6.89 12.49
CA LYS A 71 26.07 5.57 13.15
C LYS A 71 26.31 4.41 12.19
N PHE A 72 25.78 4.49 10.97
CA PHE A 72 25.95 3.46 9.95
C PHE A 72 27.22 3.66 9.10
N GLY A 73 27.93 4.79 9.24
CA GLY A 73 29.10 5.12 8.43
C GLY A 73 28.81 5.31 6.93
N LYS A 74 27.55 5.57 6.57
CA LYS A 74 27.09 5.78 5.19
C LYS A 74 25.80 6.60 5.18
N PRO A 75 25.41 7.26 4.07
CA PRO A 75 24.11 7.91 3.98
C PRO A 75 22.95 6.94 4.24
N VAL A 76 22.12 7.25 5.24
CA VAL A 76 20.92 6.48 5.61
C VAL A 76 19.71 7.37 5.45
N THR A 77 18.81 7.00 4.52
CA THR A 77 17.54 7.70 4.31
C THR A 77 16.38 6.87 4.85
N PRO A 78 15.28 7.49 5.31
CA PRO A 78 14.07 6.76 5.68
C PRO A 78 13.54 5.86 4.56
N ARG A 79 13.63 6.30 3.30
CA ARG A 79 13.29 5.48 2.13
C ARG A 79 14.10 4.19 2.08
N TRP A 80 15.42 4.31 2.21
CA TRP A 80 16.33 3.17 2.14
C TRP A 80 16.05 2.19 3.28
N VAL A 81 15.85 2.69 4.51
CA VAL A 81 15.51 1.84 5.66
C VAL A 81 14.18 1.10 5.45
N LEU A 82 13.13 1.78 4.98
CA LEU A 82 11.84 1.14 4.70
C LEU A 82 11.97 0.01 3.66
N GLN A 83 12.80 0.19 2.63
CA GLN A 83 13.05 -0.86 1.63
C GLN A 83 13.87 -2.00 2.23
N HIS A 84 15.03 -1.67 2.81
CA HIS A 84 16.00 -2.62 3.32
C HIS A 84 15.47 -3.46 4.50
N PHE A 85 14.89 -2.78 5.49
CA PHE A 85 14.27 -3.46 6.63
C PHE A 85 13.02 -4.20 6.18
N GLY A 86 12.20 -3.59 5.32
CA GLY A 86 10.97 -4.19 4.83
C GLY A 86 11.17 -5.46 4.02
N THR A 87 12.22 -5.55 3.19
CA THR A 87 12.40 -6.63 2.22
C THR A 87 13.54 -7.55 2.62
N GLU A 88 14.77 -7.04 2.73
CA GLU A 88 15.94 -7.87 2.99
C GLU A 88 15.93 -8.40 4.43
N VAL A 89 15.71 -7.55 5.43
CA VAL A 89 15.73 -8.01 6.83
C VAL A 89 14.51 -8.89 7.12
N MET A 90 13.31 -8.37 6.85
CA MET A 90 12.09 -9.02 7.33
C MET A 90 11.57 -10.09 6.36
N ARG A 91 11.35 -9.78 5.08
CA ARG A 91 10.79 -10.78 4.15
C ARG A 91 11.77 -11.89 3.79
N GLN A 92 13.01 -11.55 3.47
CA GLN A 92 13.99 -12.52 2.98
C GLN A 92 14.64 -13.32 4.12
N ASN A 93 14.87 -12.68 5.28
CA ASN A 93 15.68 -13.27 6.36
C ASN A 93 14.91 -13.56 7.66
N MET A 94 13.59 -13.30 7.71
CA MET A 94 12.76 -13.65 8.87
C MET A 94 11.48 -14.41 8.48
N HIS A 95 10.54 -13.75 7.79
CA HIS A 95 9.26 -14.33 7.37
C HIS A 95 8.66 -13.55 6.19
N ASP A 96 8.59 -14.17 5.01
CA ASP A 96 8.17 -13.51 3.76
C ASP A 96 6.75 -12.91 3.84
N ALA A 97 5.86 -13.53 4.61
CA ALA A 97 4.48 -13.10 4.76
C ALA A 97 4.25 -12.13 5.94
N ILE A 98 5.28 -11.69 6.67
CA ILE A 98 5.12 -10.91 7.91
C ILE A 98 4.21 -9.68 7.76
N TRP A 99 4.34 -8.92 6.68
CA TRP A 99 3.50 -7.73 6.44
C TRP A 99 2.08 -8.09 5.99
N ILE A 100 1.93 -9.21 5.29
CA ILE A 100 0.64 -9.77 4.87
C ILE A 100 -0.12 -10.23 6.11
N ASP A 101 0.50 -11.06 6.93
CA ASP A 101 -0.09 -11.64 8.14
C ASP A 101 -0.43 -10.53 9.14
N SER A 102 0.45 -9.54 9.30
CA SER A 102 0.18 -8.36 10.11
C SER A 102 -1.05 -7.58 9.60
N CYS A 103 -1.18 -7.41 8.28
CA CYS A 103 -2.36 -6.77 7.67
C CYS A 103 -3.63 -7.59 7.87
N LEU A 104 -3.56 -8.92 7.71
CA LEU A 104 -4.68 -9.82 7.91
C LEU A 104 -5.15 -9.84 9.37
N MET A 105 -4.23 -9.83 10.33
CA MET A 105 -4.54 -9.72 11.76
C MET A 105 -5.33 -8.45 12.11
N ARG A 106 -5.15 -7.36 11.37
CA ARG A 106 -5.92 -6.11 11.54
C ARG A 106 -7.23 -6.08 10.76
N TYR A 107 -7.41 -6.98 9.80
CA TYR A 107 -8.58 -7.00 8.95
C TYR A 107 -9.74 -7.73 9.64
N ASN A 108 -10.86 -7.02 9.82
CA ASN A 108 -12.02 -7.51 10.56
C ASN A 108 -13.24 -7.79 9.65
N GLY A 109 -13.04 -7.92 8.34
CA GLY A 109 -14.11 -8.16 7.37
C GLY A 109 -14.73 -6.92 6.73
N THR A 110 -14.56 -5.73 7.34
CA THR A 110 -15.03 -4.46 6.78
C THR A 110 -14.43 -4.20 5.40
N PRO A 111 -15.21 -3.75 4.39
CA PRO A 111 -14.66 -3.43 3.07
C PRO A 111 -13.43 -2.53 3.17
N THR A 112 -12.29 -3.04 2.72
CA THR A 112 -10.97 -2.42 2.94
C THR A 112 -10.22 -2.31 1.62
N VAL A 113 -9.63 -1.15 1.36
CA VAL A 113 -8.70 -0.92 0.26
C VAL A 113 -7.27 -0.92 0.78
N ILE A 114 -6.40 -1.72 0.15
CA ILE A 114 -4.97 -1.83 0.43
C ILE A 114 -4.21 -1.00 -0.62
N ALA A 115 -3.68 0.14 -0.19
CA ALA A 115 -3.18 1.19 -1.09
C ALA A 115 -1.77 0.95 -1.67
N ASP A 116 -1.02 -0.03 -1.15
CA ASP A 116 0.41 -0.24 -1.42
C ASP A 116 0.74 -1.70 -1.77
N THR A 117 -0.11 -2.34 -2.57
CA THR A 117 0.14 -3.71 -3.04
C THR A 117 1.25 -3.71 -4.11
N ARG A 118 2.30 -4.50 -3.90
CA ARG A 118 3.57 -4.46 -4.65
C ARG A 118 4.18 -5.82 -4.97
N PHE A 119 3.86 -6.87 -4.21
CA PHE A 119 4.49 -8.19 -4.36
C PHE A 119 3.49 -9.27 -4.77
N GLN A 120 3.94 -10.30 -5.50
CA GLN A 120 3.05 -11.36 -5.99
C GLN A 120 2.38 -12.15 -4.85
N ASN A 121 3.04 -12.30 -3.71
CA ASN A 121 2.46 -12.96 -2.54
C ASN A 121 1.29 -12.15 -1.95
N GLU A 122 1.36 -10.82 -1.98
CA GLU A 122 0.26 -9.94 -1.59
C GLU A 122 -0.92 -10.05 -2.56
N LEU A 123 -0.65 -10.07 -3.87
CA LEU A 123 -1.68 -10.26 -4.91
C LEU A 123 -2.41 -11.59 -4.70
N LYS A 124 -1.65 -12.67 -4.51
CA LYS A 124 -2.18 -14.02 -4.24
C LYS A 124 -3.05 -14.03 -2.98
N MET A 125 -2.62 -13.37 -1.91
CA MET A 125 -3.41 -13.29 -0.68
C MET A 125 -4.74 -12.58 -0.91
N ILE A 126 -4.72 -11.42 -1.58
CA ILE A 126 -5.95 -10.65 -1.84
C ILE A 126 -6.93 -11.50 -2.66
N LYS A 127 -6.45 -12.20 -3.70
CA LYS A 127 -7.30 -13.12 -4.48
C LYS A 127 -7.81 -14.30 -3.66
N LYS A 128 -6.97 -14.91 -2.81
CA LYS A 128 -7.38 -16.02 -1.93
C LYS A 128 -8.50 -15.61 -0.97
N SER A 129 -8.52 -14.34 -0.56
CA SER A 129 -9.58 -13.75 0.27
C SER A 129 -10.84 -13.34 -0.51
N GLY A 130 -10.96 -13.71 -1.80
CA GLY A 130 -12.05 -13.29 -2.68
C GLY A 130 -12.01 -11.81 -3.05
N GLY A 131 -10.85 -11.17 -2.91
CA GLY A 131 -10.63 -9.76 -3.20
C GLY A 131 -10.40 -9.46 -4.68
N ILE A 132 -10.38 -8.16 -4.97
CA ILE A 132 -10.24 -7.58 -6.30
C ILE A 132 -8.91 -6.83 -6.39
N LEU A 133 -8.23 -6.93 -7.53
CA LEU A 133 -6.98 -6.25 -7.81
C LEU A 133 -7.18 -5.23 -8.93
N ILE A 134 -6.84 -3.97 -8.63
CA ILE A 134 -6.93 -2.85 -9.56
C ILE A 134 -5.52 -2.35 -9.87
N LEU A 135 -5.14 -2.39 -11.14
CA LEU A 135 -3.94 -1.75 -11.64
C LEU A 135 -4.24 -0.32 -12.07
N VAL A 136 -3.51 0.66 -11.53
CA VAL A 136 -3.55 2.06 -11.94
C VAL A 136 -2.26 2.39 -12.67
N LYS A 137 -2.36 2.72 -13.96
CA LYS A 137 -1.21 3.05 -14.80
C LYS A 137 -1.34 4.43 -15.42
N ARG A 138 -0.22 5.08 -15.69
CA ARG A 138 -0.11 6.35 -16.41
C ARG A 138 0.92 6.16 -17.51
N GLY A 139 0.50 6.34 -18.75
CA GLY A 139 1.30 5.97 -19.93
C GLY A 139 1.56 4.47 -20.02
N GLU A 140 2.57 4.11 -20.81
CA GLU A 140 3.05 2.74 -20.93
C GLU A 140 3.84 2.33 -19.68
N LEU A 141 3.66 1.08 -19.27
CA LEU A 141 4.42 0.51 -18.17
C LEU A 141 5.73 -0.07 -18.74
N PRO A 142 6.87 0.14 -18.05
CA PRO A 142 8.10 -0.54 -18.41
C PRO A 142 7.95 -2.05 -18.19
N SER A 143 8.79 -2.82 -18.89
CA SER A 143 8.89 -4.26 -18.64
C SER A 143 9.61 -4.55 -17.32
N ARG A 144 9.47 -5.77 -16.83
CA ARG A 144 10.19 -6.23 -15.65
C ARG A 144 11.70 -6.19 -15.87
N GLU A 145 12.15 -6.62 -17.06
CA GLU A 145 13.56 -6.63 -17.46
C GLU A 145 14.15 -5.22 -17.50
N GLU A 146 13.39 -4.24 -17.99
CA GLU A 146 13.81 -2.83 -18.00
C GLU A 146 13.98 -2.27 -16.59
N MET A 147 13.10 -2.65 -15.66
CA MET A 147 13.16 -2.23 -14.26
C MET A 147 14.36 -2.88 -13.54
N GLU A 148 14.57 -4.18 -13.74
CA GLU A 148 15.71 -4.92 -13.21
C GLU A 148 17.04 -4.35 -13.74
N ALA A 149 17.14 -4.07 -15.05
CA ALA A 149 18.32 -3.49 -15.68
C ALA A 149 18.67 -2.09 -15.13
N LYS A 150 17.68 -1.33 -14.68
CA LYS A 150 17.86 -0.02 -14.02
C LYS A 150 18.22 -0.12 -12.54
N GLY A 151 18.36 -1.33 -12.00
CA GLY A 151 18.60 -1.56 -10.58
C GLY A 151 17.43 -1.15 -9.70
N ALA A 152 16.20 -1.15 -10.23
CA ALA A 152 15.02 -0.82 -9.44
C ALA A 152 14.81 -1.88 -8.35
N HIS A 153 14.49 -1.42 -7.14
CA HIS A 153 14.20 -2.31 -6.03
C HIS A 153 13.03 -3.25 -6.36
N LYS A 154 13.10 -4.51 -5.89
CA LYS A 154 12.11 -5.57 -6.21
C LYS A 154 10.65 -5.13 -6.03
N SER A 155 10.39 -4.33 -5.00
CA SER A 155 9.05 -3.79 -4.70
C SER A 155 8.43 -2.92 -5.81
N GLU A 156 9.21 -2.49 -6.79
CA GLU A 156 8.72 -1.64 -7.89
C GLU A 156 8.28 -2.46 -9.11
N TRP A 157 8.70 -3.73 -9.24
CA TRP A 157 8.43 -4.55 -10.43
C TRP A 157 7.86 -5.96 -10.15
N ASP A 158 7.89 -6.48 -8.93
CA ASP A 158 7.47 -7.88 -8.63
C ASP A 158 6.02 -8.20 -9.05
N TRP A 159 5.13 -7.20 -8.96
CA TRP A 159 3.74 -7.29 -9.39
C TRP A 159 3.54 -7.31 -10.92
N MET A 160 4.55 -6.94 -11.71
CA MET A 160 4.44 -6.87 -13.17
C MET A 160 4.21 -8.28 -13.76
N GLY A 161 3.37 -8.33 -14.79
CA GLY A 161 2.93 -9.60 -15.41
C GLY A 161 1.75 -10.28 -14.72
N TRP A 162 1.21 -9.71 -13.64
CA TRP A 162 -0.02 -10.21 -13.03
C TRP A 162 -1.27 -9.91 -13.87
N ASN A 163 -2.26 -10.80 -13.85
CA ASN A 163 -3.56 -10.59 -14.48
C ASN A 163 -4.51 -9.87 -13.53
N PHE A 164 -4.78 -8.58 -13.78
CA PHE A 164 -5.60 -7.73 -12.93
C PHE A 164 -7.08 -7.81 -13.27
N ASP A 165 -7.94 -7.72 -12.25
CA ASP A 165 -9.39 -7.72 -12.45
C ASP A 165 -9.84 -6.43 -13.17
N PHE A 166 -9.21 -5.31 -12.85
CA PHE A 166 -9.44 -4.03 -13.51
C PHE A 166 -8.13 -3.27 -13.76
N VAL A 167 -8.10 -2.55 -14.88
CA VAL A 167 -7.00 -1.65 -15.23
C VAL A 167 -7.57 -0.25 -15.44
N ILE A 168 -6.99 0.74 -14.77
CA ILE A 168 -7.38 2.16 -14.87
C ILE A 168 -6.24 2.94 -15.51
N ASP A 169 -6.51 3.50 -16.69
CA ASP A 169 -5.64 4.47 -17.36
C ASP A 169 -5.80 5.87 -16.78
N ASN A 170 -4.79 6.35 -16.06
CA ASN A 170 -4.73 7.67 -15.44
C ASN A 170 -3.95 8.69 -16.29
N ASN A 171 -4.43 8.91 -17.51
CA ASN A 171 -3.87 9.85 -18.50
C ASN A 171 -4.68 11.17 -18.60
N GLY A 172 -5.73 11.32 -17.79
CA GLY A 172 -6.61 12.49 -17.79
C GLY A 172 -6.49 13.34 -16.53
N THR A 173 -7.57 14.04 -16.23
CA THR A 173 -7.72 14.85 -15.01
C THR A 173 -7.99 13.98 -13.78
N LYS A 174 -7.95 14.60 -12.60
CA LYS A 174 -8.30 13.93 -11.34
C LYS A 174 -9.76 13.51 -11.32
N GLU A 175 -10.62 14.32 -11.92
CA GLU A 175 -12.06 14.10 -12.07
C GLU A 175 -12.33 12.90 -12.97
N ASP A 176 -11.57 12.75 -14.07
CA ASP A 176 -11.65 11.57 -14.94
C ASP A 176 -11.27 10.29 -14.19
N LEU A 177 -10.20 10.36 -13.38
CA LEU A 177 -9.78 9.24 -12.54
C LEU A 177 -10.89 8.87 -11.53
N PHE A 178 -11.50 9.86 -10.89
CA PHE A 178 -12.61 9.64 -9.96
C PHE A 178 -13.83 9.03 -10.66
N ALA A 179 -14.19 9.49 -11.84
CA ALA A 179 -15.30 8.94 -12.60
C ALA A 179 -15.07 7.45 -12.94
N LYS A 180 -13.86 7.07 -13.33
CA LYS A 180 -13.49 5.67 -13.60
C LYS A 180 -13.60 4.79 -12.34
N VAL A 181 -13.11 5.27 -11.21
CA VAL A 181 -13.22 4.53 -9.93
C VAL A 181 -14.68 4.41 -9.51
N ASP A 182 -15.46 5.48 -9.64
CA ASP A 182 -16.87 5.48 -9.27
C ASP A 182 -17.69 4.54 -10.14
N ASP A 183 -17.43 4.48 -11.46
CA ASP A 183 -18.09 3.55 -12.38
C ASP A 183 -17.87 2.09 -11.95
N LEU A 184 -16.65 1.71 -11.58
CA LEU A 184 -16.34 0.34 -11.13
C LEU A 184 -17.19 -0.08 -9.94
N ILE A 185 -17.50 0.84 -9.03
CA ILE A 185 -18.32 0.57 -7.85
C ILE A 185 -19.82 0.62 -8.19
N VAL A 186 -20.27 1.69 -8.84
CA VAL A 186 -21.70 1.97 -9.08
C VAL A 186 -22.32 1.01 -10.10
N SER A 187 -21.55 0.59 -11.11
CA SER A 187 -22.02 -0.40 -12.09
C SER A 187 -22.07 -1.84 -11.53
N ASN A 188 -21.83 -2.03 -10.23
CA ASN A 188 -21.71 -3.32 -9.55
C ASN A 188 -20.64 -4.26 -10.16
N LYS A 189 -19.69 -3.73 -10.94
CA LYS A 189 -18.49 -4.47 -11.35
C LYS A 189 -17.66 -4.90 -10.13
N ILE A 190 -17.74 -4.11 -9.07
CA ILE A 190 -17.26 -4.45 -7.73
C ILE A 190 -18.49 -4.48 -6.80
N SER A 191 -19.03 -5.67 -6.55
CA SER A 191 -20.21 -5.84 -5.69
C SER A 191 -19.85 -5.59 -4.21
N HIS A 192 -20.72 -4.88 -3.49
CA HIS A 192 -20.64 -4.50 -2.07
C HIS A 192 -19.89 -3.19 -1.75
N THR A 193 -20.41 -2.07 -2.23
CA THR A 193 -20.23 -0.79 -1.52
C THR A 193 -20.79 -0.96 -0.11
N PRO A 194 -20.01 -0.76 0.97
CA PRO A 194 -20.59 -0.67 2.30
C PRO A 194 -21.64 0.45 2.31
N ALA A 195 -22.85 0.16 2.78
CA ALA A 195 -23.81 1.21 3.11
C ALA A 195 -23.13 2.19 4.08
N LYS A 196 -23.30 3.51 3.87
CA LYS A 196 -22.84 4.52 4.84
C LYS A 196 -23.44 4.17 6.20
N THR A 197 -22.62 3.69 7.13
CA THR A 197 -23.06 3.37 8.49
C THR A 197 -23.39 4.69 9.19
N SER A 198 -24.66 4.88 9.55
CA SER A 198 -25.15 6.07 10.26
C SER A 198 -25.16 5.88 11.78
N ASP A 199 -24.20 5.14 12.35
CA ASP A 199 -24.20 4.83 13.78
C ASP A 199 -22.97 5.42 14.50
N PRO A 200 -23.14 6.40 15.41
CA PRO A 200 -22.04 7.05 16.11
C PRO A 200 -21.43 6.26 17.27
N LEU A 201 -21.94 5.08 17.64
CA LEU A 201 -21.50 4.39 18.86
C LEU A 201 -21.52 2.87 18.73
N GLN A 202 -20.35 2.25 18.56
CA GLN A 202 -20.04 0.97 19.20
C GLN A 202 -18.54 0.67 19.25
N PRO A 203 -17.91 0.78 20.43
CA PRO A 203 -16.77 -0.03 20.80
C PRO A 203 -17.22 -1.17 21.74
N LEU A 204 -16.58 -2.33 21.65
CA LEU A 204 -16.16 -3.11 22.82
C LEU A 204 -15.20 -4.24 22.38
N ALA A 205 -14.03 -4.24 23.00
CA ALA A 205 -12.95 -5.21 22.89
C ALA A 205 -13.25 -6.49 23.67
N ILE A 206 -12.83 -7.66 23.17
CA ILE A 206 -12.61 -8.93 23.89
C ILE A 206 -11.64 -9.75 22.99
N SER A 207 -10.58 -10.47 23.37
CA SER A 207 -9.92 -10.83 24.63
C SER A 207 -8.45 -11.15 24.25
N THR A 208 -7.51 -10.72 25.09
CA THR A 208 -6.17 -11.31 25.17
C THR A 208 -6.26 -12.71 25.76
N ASP A 209 -5.97 -13.75 24.98
CA ASP A 209 -5.59 -15.06 25.53
C ASP A 209 -4.39 -15.64 24.76
N ARG A 210 -3.24 -15.55 25.45
CA ARG A 210 -2.11 -16.49 25.51
C ARG A 210 -1.79 -17.33 24.25
N PHE A 211 -0.61 -17.13 23.69
CA PHE A 211 0.62 -17.89 23.98
C PHE A 211 1.85 -17.08 23.56
#